data_AF-A0A957U7K3-F1
#
_entry.id   AF-A0A957U7K3-F1
#
_cell.length_a   1.000
_cell.length_b   1.000
_cell.length_c   1.000
_cell.angle_alpha   90.00
_cell.angle_beta   90.00
_cell.angle_gamma   90.00
#
_symmetry.space_group_name_H-M   'P 1'
#
loop_
_entity.id
_entity.type
_entity.pdbx_description
1 polymer ?
#
loop_
_entity_poly.entity_id
_entity_poly.type
_entity_poly.pdbx_seq_one_letter_code
_entity_poly.pdbx_strand_id
1 'polypeptide(L)' 'MAPISWHSVDLSLDECIKCNICTSYCPVSAVTDLFPGPKYVGPQAQRFRDPDQATSPD' A
#
# COMPACT_ATOMS: atom_id res chain seq x y z
N MET A 1 -20.98 4.41 -10.09
CA MET A 1 -20.71 3.53 -8.94
C MET A 1 -19.92 2.34 -9.47
N ALA A 2 -18.60 2.50 -9.68
CA ALA A 2 -17.78 1.41 -10.20
C ALA A 2 -17.68 0.30 -9.14
N PRO A 3 -17.85 -0.98 -9.50
CA PRO A 3 -17.66 -2.08 -8.57
C PRO A 3 -16.22 -2.04 -8.06
N ILE A 4 -16.02 -2.38 -6.79
CA ILE A 4 -14.72 -2.38 -6.12
C ILE A 4 -13.86 -3.49 -6.76
N SER A 5 -13.24 -3.19 -7.90
CA SER A 5 -12.24 -4.04 -8.54
C SER A 5 -10.87 -3.55 -8.09
N TRP A 6 -9.96 -4.48 -7.83
CA TRP A 6 -8.62 -4.20 -7.33
C TRP A 6 -7.85 -3.19 -8.21
N HIS A 7 -8.17 -3.10 -9.50
CA HIS A 7 -7.64 -2.08 -10.42
C HIS A 7 -7.96 -0.63 -10.05
N SER A 8 -8.94 -0.37 -9.17
CA SER A 8 -9.28 0.99 -8.74
C SER A 8 -8.44 1.50 -7.56
N VAL A 9 -7.77 0.60 -6.83
CA VAL A 9 -7.03 0.96 -5.61
C VAL A 9 -5.63 1.46 -5.94
N ASP A 10 -5.02 0.94 -7.00
CA ASP A 10 -3.64 1.21 -7.39
C ASP A 10 -3.39 2.72 -7.61
N LEU A 11 -4.23 3.37 -8.41
CA LEU A 11 -4.15 4.82 -8.66
C LEU A 11 -4.27 5.66 -7.39
N SER A 12 -5.07 5.22 -6.41
CA SER A 12 -5.26 5.96 -5.16
C SER A 12 -4.07 5.86 -4.20
N LEU A 13 -3.22 4.84 -4.37
CA LEU A 13 -2.05 4.61 -3.52
C LEU A 13 -0.85 5.47 -3.94
N ASP A 14 -0.74 5.83 -5.22
CA ASP A 14 0.29 6.76 -5.70
C ASP A 14 0.08 8.20 -5.19
N GLU A 15 -1.15 8.57 -4.84
CA GLU A 15 -1.51 9.87 -4.23
C GLU A 15 -1.15 9.99 -2.74
N CYS A 16 -0.36 9.05 -2.20
CA CYS A 16 0.05 9.07 -0.80
C CYS A 16 0.96 10.27 -0.48
N ILE A 17 0.42 11.29 0.19
CA ILE A 17 1.17 12.47 0.67
C ILE A 17 1.90 12.27 2.01
N LYS A 18 2.05 11.03 2.47
CA LYS A 18 2.73 10.65 3.73
C LYS A 18 2.16 11.26 5.02
N CYS A 19 0.89 11.67 5.05
CA CYS A 19 0.21 12.29 6.21
C CYS A 19 0.17 11.48 7.52
N ASN A 20 0.50 10.19 7.49
CA ASN A 20 0.63 9.30 8.65
C ASN A 20 -0.67 8.84 9.32
N ILE A 21 -1.85 9.19 8.80
CA ILE A 21 -3.14 8.77 9.36
C ILE A 21 -3.32 7.24 9.38
N CYS A 22 -2.87 6.56 8.32
CA CYS A 22 -2.93 5.11 8.23
C CYS A 22 -2.02 4.44 9.28
N THR A 23 -0.85 5.02 9.54
CA THR A 23 0.08 4.53 10.57
C THR A 23 -0.49 4.71 11.96
N SER A 24 -1.10 5.86 12.27
CA SER A 24 -1.68 6.10 13.61
C SER A 24 -2.91 5.25 13.89
N TYR A 25 -3.68 4.89 12.86
CA TYR A 25 -4.92 4.13 13.01
C TYR A 25 -4.74 2.62 12.85
N CYS A 26 -3.60 2.16 12.32
CA CYS A 26 -3.41 0.74 12.03
C CYS A 26 -3.37 -0.07 13.33
N PRO A 27 -4.33 -1.01 13.53
CA PRO A 27 -4.38 -1.81 14.75
C PRO A 27 -3.26 -2.85 14.82
N VAL A 28 -2.59 -3.13 13.70
CA VAL A 28 -1.58 -4.20 13.58
C VAL A 28 -0.16 -3.67 13.76
N SER A 29 0.10 -2.39 13.42
CA SER A 29 1.44 -1.79 13.43
C SER A 29 2.16 -1.87 14.77
N ALA A 30 1.44 -1.94 15.89
CA ALA A 30 2.03 -2.03 17.22
C ALA A 30 2.04 -3.46 17.80
N VAL A 31 1.47 -4.44 17.10
CA VAL A 31 1.24 -5.79 17.65
C VAL A 31 2.37 -6.75 17.27
N THR A 32 3.02 -6.54 16.13
CA THR A 32 4.07 -7.44 15.65
C THR A 32 5.07 -6.73 14.74
N ASP A 33 6.36 -7.03 14.95
CA ASP A 33 7.45 -6.55 14.11
C ASP A 33 7.51 -7.25 12.75
N LEU A 34 6.76 -8.35 12.56
CA LEU A 34 6.63 -9.02 11.27
C LEU A 34 5.83 -8.19 10.25
N PHE A 35 5.11 -7.17 10.73
CA PHE A 35 4.36 -6.25 9.89
C PHE A 35 5.12 -4.91 9.78
N PRO A 36 5.81 -4.64 8.65
CA PRO A 36 6.63 -3.43 8.48
C PRO A 36 5.81 -2.12 8.41
N GLY A 37 4.47 -2.21 8.43
CA GLY A 37 3.56 -1.08 8.54
C GLY A 37 2.80 -0.76 7.25
N PRO A 38 1.68 -0.02 7.37
CA PRO A 38 0.73 0.20 6.29
C PRO A 38 1.31 1.02 5.12
N LYS A 39 2.28 1.91 5.38
CA LYS A 39 2.95 2.69 4.34
C LYS A 39 3.88 1.83 3.47
N TYR A 40 4.57 0.86 4.10
CA TYR A 40 5.49 -0.03 3.40
C TYR A 40 4.70 -1.01 2.54
N VAL A 41 3.76 -1.74 3.15
CA VAL A 41 2.98 -2.77 2.43
C VAL A 41 1.94 -2.18 1.47
N GLY A 42 1.53 -0.93 1.64
CA GLY A 42 0.55 -0.26 0.78
C GLY A 42 1.22 0.55 -0.33
N PRO A 43 1.24 1.89 -0.22
CA PRO A 43 1.66 2.78 -1.30
C PRO A 43 3.11 2.60 -1.74
N GLN A 44 4.05 2.27 -0.85
CA GLN A 44 5.41 1.99 -1.30
C GLN A 44 5.49 0.69 -2.10
N ALA A 45 4.87 -0.37 -1.63
CA ALA A 45 4.91 -1.65 -2.33
C ALA A 45 3.99 -1.71 -3.57
N GLN A 46 3.13 -0.71 -3.77
CA GLN A 46 2.18 -0.70 -4.88
C GLN A 46 2.86 -0.75 -6.25
N ARG A 47 3.97 -0.03 -6.40
CA ARG A 47 4.79 -0.06 -7.62
C ARG A 47 5.29 -1.46 -8.01
N PHE A 48 5.27 -2.42 -7.09
CA PHE A 48 5.69 -3.80 -7.31
C PHE A 48 4.53 -4.74 -7.66
N ARG A 49 3.29 -4.24 -7.69
CA ARG A 49 2.08 -5.04 -7.96
C ARG A 49 1.64 -5.01 -9.43
N ASP A 50 2.37 -4.31 -10.29
CA ASP A 50 2.09 -4.32 -11.72
C ASP A 50 2.27 -5.76 -12.26
N PRO A 51 1.21 -6.39 -12.78
CA PRO A 51 1.25 -7.78 -13.24
C PRO A 51 2.23 -8.00 -14.41
N ASP A 52 2.56 -6.95 -15.17
CA ASP A 52 3.52 -7.01 -16.27
C ASP A 52 4.97 -6.73 -15.81
N GLN A 53 5.15 -6.30 -14.56
CA GLN A 53 6.47 -6.04 -13.98
C GLN A 53 7.01 -7.29 -13.26
N ALA A 54 7.68 -8.15 -14.03
CA ALA A 54 8.19 -9.45 -13.57
C ALA A 54 9.31 -9.37 -12.50
N THR A 55 9.90 -8.20 -12.28
CA THR A 55 11.01 -7.98 -11.34
C THR A 55 10.77 -6.74 -10.51
N SER A 56 11.07 -6.79 -9.21
CA SER A 56 11.11 -5.60 -8.36
C SER A 56 12.12 -4.59 -8.94
N PRO A 57 11.76 -3.34 -9.26
CA PRO A 57 12.74 -2.28 -9.46
C PRO A 57 13.57 -2.12 -8.18
N ASP A 58 14.90 -2.13 -8.36
CA ASP A 58 15.91 -2.01 -7.29
C ASP A 58 15.69 -0.77 -6.42
#